data_AF-A0A4V1T4M3-F1
#
_entry.id   AF-A0A4V1T4M3-F1
#
_cell.length_a   1.000
_cell.length_b   1.000
_cell.length_c   1.000
_cell.angle_alpha   90.00
_cell.angle_beta   90.00
_cell.angle_gamma   90.00
#
_symmetry.space_group_name_H-M   'P 1'
#
loop_
_entity.id
_entity.type
_entity.pdbx_description
1 polymer ?
#
loop_
_entity_poly.entity_id
_entity_poly.type
_entity_poly.pdbx_seq_one_letter_code
_entity_poly.pdbx_strand_id
1 'polypeptide(L)' 'MIHEYFLELTSNGLYCAAGDFYLDPQKPVQTAVISHAHADHA' A
#
# COMPACT_ATOMS: atom_id res chain seq x y z
N MET A 1 -11.38 20.05 2.65
CA MET A 1 -10.78 19.40 3.85
C MET A 1 -9.74 18.44 3.34
N ILE A 2 -8.47 18.69 3.67
CA ILE A 2 -7.36 17.81 3.28
C ILE A 2 -7.27 16.81 4.42
N HIS A 3 -7.55 15.53 4.16
CA HIS A 3 -7.42 14.49 5.20
C HIS A 3 -5.94 14.40 5.59
N GLU A 4 -5.63 14.67 6.86
CA GLU A 4 -4.26 14.86 7.33
C GLU A 4 -3.36 13.62 7.20
N TYR A 5 -3.92 12.42 7.00
CA TYR A 5 -3.12 11.22 6.75
C TYR A 5 -3.84 10.30 5.74
N PHE A 6 -3.46 10.42 4.47
CA PHE A 6 -3.93 9.57 3.37
C PHE A 6 -3.31 8.16 3.42
N LEU A 7 -2.10 8.05 3.98
CA LEU A 7 -1.33 6.82 4.05
C LEU A 7 -0.75 6.60 5.47
N GLU A 8 -0.81 5.36 5.95
CA GLU A 8 -0.25 4.93 7.24
C GLU A 8 0.78 3.83 7.03
N LEU A 9 1.92 3.93 7.71
CA LEU A 9 2.89 2.83 7.74
C LEU A 9 2.48 1.82 8.80
N THR A 10 2.28 0.57 8.37
CA THR A 10 1.95 -0.56 9.24
C THR A 10 3.06 -1.61 9.18
N SER A 11 2.93 -2.66 10.00
CA SER A 11 3.80 -3.83 9.92
C SER A 11 3.67 -4.62 8.59
N ASN A 12 2.61 -4.37 7.81
CA ASN A 12 2.35 -5.02 6.52
C ASN A 12 2.71 -4.13 5.30
N GLY A 13 3.13 -2.88 5.54
CA GLY A 13 3.45 -1.91 4.49
C GLY A 13 2.63 -0.63 4.60
N LEU A 14 2.62 0.14 3.51
CA LEU A 14 1.94 1.45 3.42
C LEU A 14 0.47 1.25 3.08
N TYR A 15 -0.43 1.56 4.02
CA TYR A 15 -1.88 1.39 3.90
C TYR A 15 -2.58 2.69 3.52
N CYS A 16 -3.50 2.63 2.55
CA CYS A 16 -4.36 3.72 2.13
C CYS A 16 -5.79 3.48 2.63
N ALA A 17 -6.22 4.23 3.66
CA ALA A 17 -7.57 4.09 4.21
C ALA A 17 -8.66 4.55 3.23
N ALA A 18 -8.37 5.53 2.37
CA ALA A 18 -9.35 6.06 1.42
C ALA A 18 -9.68 5.07 0.28
N GLY A 19 -8.72 4.20 -0.07
CA GLY A 19 -8.87 3.20 -1.12
C GLY A 19 -8.96 1.77 -0.62
N ASP A 20 -8.79 1.54 0.68
CA ASP A 20 -8.73 0.24 1.34
C ASP A 20 -7.76 -0.76 0.66
N PHE A 21 -6.51 -0.33 0.49
CA PHE A 21 -5.46 -1.15 -0.11
C PHE A 21 -4.08 -0.87 0.50
N TYR A 22 -3.14 -1.78 0.27
CA TYR A 22 -1.71 -1.55 0.52
C TYR A 22 -0.97 -1.23 -0.77
N LEU A 23 -0.09 -0.23 -0.72
CA LEU A 23 0.82 0.12 -1.82
C LEU A 23 2.13 -0.66 -1.67
N ASP A 24 2.52 -1.37 -2.72
CA ASP A 24 3.77 -2.16 -2.81
C ASP A 24 4.12 -2.98 -1.55
N PRO A 25 3.17 -3.76 -0.98
CA PRO A 25 3.42 -4.51 0.25
C PRO A 25 4.42 -5.64 0.02
N GLN A 26 5.34 -5.82 0.97
CA GLN A 26 6.29 -6.96 0.98
C GLN A 26 5.71 -8.22 1.65
N LYS A 27 4.51 -8.11 2.24
CA LYS A 27 3.80 -9.21 2.91
C LYS A 27 2.46 -9.44 2.22
N PRO A 28 1.88 -10.65 2.31
CA PRO A 28 0.52 -10.89 1.83
C PRO A 28 -0.48 -9.97 2.53
N VAL A 29 -1.38 -9.40 1.74
CA VAL A 29 -2.45 -8.49 2.17
C VAL A 29 -3.72 -8.82 1.39
N GLN A 30 -4.86 -8.25 1.81
CA GLN A 30 -6.12 -8.44 1.11
C GLN A 30 -6.12 -7.82 -0.30
N THR A 31 -5.70 -6.57 -0.41
CA THR A 31 -5.62 -5.84 -1.68
C THR A 31 -4.28 -5.14 -1.80
N ALA A 32 -3.49 -5.52 -2.81
CA ALA A 32 -2.22 -4.89 -3.13
C ALA A 32 -2.38 -4.06 -4.41
N VAL A 33 -1.93 -2.82 -4.37
CA VAL A 33 -1.70 -1.98 -5.56
C VAL A 33 -0.20 -1.92 -5.78
N ILE A 34 0.23 -2.38 -6.95
CA ILE A 34 1.64 -2.37 -7.35
C ILE A 34 1.88 -1.11 -8.18
N SER A 35 2.73 -0.21 -7.68
CA SER A 35 3.00 1.09 -8.32
C SER A 35 3.70 0.94 -9.67
N HIS A 36 4.59 -0.05 -9.77
CA HIS A 36 5.36 -0.37 -10.96
C HIS A 36 5.84 -1.83 -10.92
N ALA A 37 5.96 -2.47 -12.09
CA ALA A 37 6.34 -3.88 -12.18
C ALA A 37 7.78 -4.04 -12.70
N HIS A 38 8.78 -3.87 -11.83
CA HIS A 38 10.13 -4.33 -12.13
C HIS A 38 10.28 -5.83 -11.80
N ALA A 39 11.00 -6.55 -12.66
CA ALA A 39 11.17 -8.01 -12.57
C ALA A 39 12.14 -8.46 -11.46
N ASP A 40 12.68 -7.53 -10.66
CA ASP A 40 13.43 -7.80 -9.42
C ASP A 40 12.50 -7.96 -8.19
N HIS A 41 11.19 -7.81 -8.39
CA HIS A 41 10.14 -8.00 -7.38
C HIS A 41 8.98 -8.85 -7.92
N ALA A 42 9.29 -10.06 -8.40
CA ALA A 42 8.31 -11.14 -8.64
C ALA A 42 8.62 -12.34 -7.75
#